data_AF-A0A2V2N491-F1
#
_entry.id   AF-A0A2V2N491-F1
#
_cell.length_a   1.000
_cell.length_b   1.000
_cell.length_c   1.000
_cell.angle_alpha   90.00
_cell.angle_beta   90.00
_cell.angle_gamma   90.00
#
_symmetry.space_group_name_H-M   'P 1'
#
loop_
_entity.id
_entity.type
_entity.pdbx_description
1 polymer ?
#
loop_
_entity_poly.entity_id
_entity_poly.type
_entity_poly.pdbx_seq_one_letter_code
_entity_poly.pdbx_strand_id
1 'polypeptide(L)' 'MSGKIKTLIDNLIEQRAKGNPSLESTTRTKLLLKGIDGAKYTASSDDDPVVIEKIRQIAKDMGVQLTV' A
#
# COMPACT_ATOMS: atom_id res chain seq x y z
N MET A 1 -16.64 -6.09 -4.05
CA MET A 1 -15.51 -6.21 -4.99
C MET A 1 -14.27 -6.23 -4.14
N SER A 2 -13.79 -7.43 -3.83
CA SER A 2 -12.63 -7.71 -2.98
C SER A 2 -11.33 -7.29 -3.67
N GLY A 3 -10.28 -7.04 -2.89
CA GLY A 3 -8.94 -6.76 -3.41
C GLY A 3 -8.59 -5.29 -3.58
N LYS A 4 -9.42 -4.34 -3.10
CA LYS A 4 -9.09 -2.91 -3.16
C LYS A 4 -7.85 -2.59 -2.34
N ILE A 5 -7.65 -3.28 -1.22
CA ILE A 5 -6.44 -3.13 -0.40
C ILE A 5 -5.18 -3.45 -1.22
N LYS A 6 -5.20 -4.56 -1.98
CA LYS A 6 -4.07 -4.93 -2.83
C LYS A 6 -3.80 -3.87 -3.89
N THR A 7 -4.84 -3.41 -4.60
CA THR A 7 -4.70 -2.35 -5.61
C THR A 7 -4.17 -1.05 -5.02
N LEU A 8 -4.60 -0.67 -3.82
CA LEU A 8 -4.08 0.52 -3.13
C LEU A 8 -2.60 0.38 -2.75
N ILE A 9 -2.19 -0.79 -2.25
CA ILE A 9 -0.80 -1.07 -1.91
C ILE A 9 0.06 -1.04 -3.16
N ASP A 10 -0.37 -1.70 -4.24
CA ASP A 10 0.35 -1.74 -5.50
C ASP A 10 0.49 -0.33 -6.10
N ASN A 11 -0.58 0.49 -6.08
CA ASN A 11 -0.52 1.88 -6.55
C ASN A 11 0.42 2.74 -5.70
N LEU A 12 0.38 2.59 -4.36
CA LEU A 12 1.30 3.29 -3.46
C LEU A 12 2.76 2.95 -3.78
N ILE A 13 3.05 1.66 -3.96
CA ILE A 13 4.38 1.18 -4.31
C ILE A 13 4.80 1.75 -5.66
N GLU A 14 3.96 1.68 -6.67
CA GLU A 14 4.25 2.18 -8.02
C GLU A 14 4.52 3.69 -8.03
N GLN A 15 3.63 4.48 -7.40
CA GLN A 15 3.79 5.93 -7.30
C GLN A 15 5.05 6.33 -6.52
N ARG A 16 5.42 5.57 -5.48
CA ARG A 16 6.62 5.86 -4.69
C ARG A 16 7.88 5.40 -5.40
N ALA A 17 7.84 4.25 -6.06
CA ALA A 17 8.98 3.65 -6.72
C ALA A 17 9.34 4.37 -8.02
N LYS A 18 8.35 4.80 -8.82
CA LYS A 18 8.57 5.39 -10.15
C LYS A 18 9.56 4.58 -11.01
N GLY A 19 9.48 3.25 -10.93
CA GLY A 19 10.39 2.32 -11.62
C GLY A 19 11.73 2.05 -10.89
N ASN A 20 11.96 2.61 -9.71
CA ASN A 20 13.14 2.35 -8.91
C ASN A 20 12.94 1.15 -7.95
N PRO A 21 13.64 0.01 -8.16
CA PRO A 21 13.44 -1.21 -7.39
C PRO A 21 13.85 -1.10 -5.91
N SER A 22 14.78 -0.20 -5.58
CA SER A 22 15.18 0.06 -4.19
C SER A 22 14.08 0.80 -3.43
N LEU A 23 13.38 1.73 -4.09
CA LEU A 23 12.24 2.44 -3.50
C LEU A 23 11.02 1.53 -3.36
N GLU A 24 10.78 0.63 -4.31
CA GLU A 24 9.76 -0.41 -4.20
C GLU A 24 9.99 -1.29 -2.95
N SER A 25 11.19 -1.83 -2.81
CA SER A 25 11.56 -2.67 -1.67
C SER A 25 11.45 -1.92 -0.35
N THR A 26 11.94 -0.68 -0.31
CA THR A 26 11.84 0.18 0.89
C THR A 26 10.39 0.49 1.25
N THR A 27 9.53 0.71 0.26
CA THR A 27 8.10 1.00 0.47
C THR A 27 7.38 -0.22 1.04
N ARG A 28 7.64 -1.42 0.50
CA ARG A 28 7.12 -2.68 1.05
C ARG A 28 7.57 -2.91 2.49
N THR A 29 8.86 -2.71 2.77
CA THR A 29 9.39 -2.84 4.14
C THR A 29 8.74 -1.84 5.09
N LYS A 30 8.53 -0.60 4.67
CA LYS A 30 7.89 0.42 5.52
C LYS A 30 6.42 0.09 5.82
N LEU A 31 5.68 -0.46 4.85
CA LEU A 31 4.33 -0.98 5.06
C LEU A 31 4.33 -2.11 6.09
N LEU A 32 5.26 -3.07 5.95
CA LEU A 32 5.40 -4.19 6.88
C LEU A 32 5.71 -3.71 8.31
N LEU A 33 6.63 -2.75 8.47
CA LEU A 33 6.95 -2.15 9.77
C LEU A 33 5.77 -1.41 10.41
N LYS A 34 4.83 -0.91 9.61
CA LYS A 34 3.58 -0.29 10.07
C LYS A 34 2.47 -1.31 10.31
N GLY A 35 2.77 -2.61 10.21
CA GLY A 35 1.85 -3.72 10.43
C GLY A 35 0.97 -4.06 9.23
N ILE A 36 1.28 -3.53 8.05
CA ILE A 36 0.58 -3.83 6.80
C ILE A 36 1.46 -4.74 5.96
N ASP A 37 1.16 -6.03 5.99
CA ASP A 37 1.86 -7.00 5.15
C ASP A 37 1.18 -7.09 3.78
N GLY A 38 1.74 -6.39 2.78
CA GLY A 38 1.26 -6.39 1.41
C GLY A 38 1.15 -7.79 0.79
N ALA A 39 1.94 -8.77 1.23
CA ALA A 39 1.89 -10.13 0.74
C ALA A 39 0.68 -10.92 1.28
N LYS A 40 0.12 -10.51 2.42
CA LYS A 40 -1.08 -11.15 3.01
C LYS A 40 -2.37 -10.72 2.33
N TYR A 41 -2.39 -9.56 1.68
CA TYR A 41 -3.59 -9.08 1.00
C TYR A 41 -3.67 -9.68 -0.41
N THR A 42 -4.70 -10.50 -0.61
CA THR A 42 -5.02 -11.09 -1.90
C THR A 42 -6.22 -10.38 -2.53
N ALA A 43 -6.48 -10.63 -3.81
CA ALA A 43 -7.65 -10.07 -4.52
C ALA A 43 -9.00 -10.52 -3.94
N SER A 44 -8.99 -11.48 -3.01
CA SER A 44 -10.16 -12.00 -2.30
C SER A 44 -10.19 -11.60 -0.83
N SER A 45 -9.22 -10.80 -0.36
CA SER A 45 -9.23 -10.29 1.01
C SER A 45 -10.41 -9.35 1.22
N ASP A 46 -11.09 -9.48 2.35
CA ASP A 46 -12.12 -8.54 2.76
C ASP A 46 -11.50 -7.14 2.89
N ASP A 47 -12.19 -6.16 2.29
CA ASP A 47 -11.76 -4.77 2.32
C ASP A 47 -12.13 -4.16 3.66
N ASP A 48 -11.22 -4.26 4.63
CA ASP A 48 -11.38 -3.59 5.91
C ASP A 48 -11.10 -2.08 5.76
N PRO A 49 -12.10 -1.20 6.01
CA PRO A 49 -11.93 0.24 5.93
C PRO A 49 -10.83 0.77 6.86
N VAL A 50 -10.55 0.10 7.99
CA VAL A 50 -9.47 0.47 8.91
C VAL A 50 -8.11 0.27 8.26
N VAL A 51 -7.93 -0.82 7.50
CA VAL A 51 -6.68 -1.09 6.77
C VAL A 51 -6.51 -0.08 5.65
N ILE A 52 -7.57 0.22 4.90
CA ILE A 52 -7.55 1.23 3.83
C ILE A 52 -7.11 2.58 4.38
N GLU A 53 -7.67 3.01 5.52
CA GLU A 53 -7.31 4.29 6.13
C GLU A 53 -5.86 4.32 6.61
N LYS A 54 -5.35 3.20 7.17
CA LYS A 54 -3.92 3.10 7.51
C LYS A 54 -3.03 3.22 6.28
N ILE A 55 -3.38 2.60 5.15
CA ILE A 55 -2.60 2.72 3.90
C ILE A 55 -2.59 4.17 3.42
N ARG A 56 -3.74 4.87 3.49
CA ARG A 56 -3.82 6.30 3.13
C ARG A 56 -2.96 7.16 4.04
N GLN A 57 -2.97 6.92 5.35
CA GLN A 57 -2.12 7.61 6.32
C GLN A 57 -0.64 7.39 5.99
N ILE A 58 -0.23 6.14 5.73
CA ILE A 58 1.16 5.82 5.35
C ILE A 58 1.54 6.48 4.03
N ALA A 59 0.65 6.50 3.04
CA ALA A 59 0.87 7.18 1.76
C ALA A 59 1.11 8.68 1.98
N LYS A 60 0.28 9.32 2.81
CA LYS A 60 0.43 10.72 3.19
C LYS A 60 1.76 10.98 3.90
N ASP A 61 2.16 10.13 4.85
CA ASP A 61 3.46 10.19 5.53
C ASP A 61 4.65 10.05 4.55
N MET A 62 4.43 9.37 3.42
CA MET A 62 5.43 9.19 2.36
C MET A 62 5.38 10.29 1.30
N GLY A 63 4.48 11.26 1.44
CA GLY A 63 4.28 12.35 0.47
C GLY A 63 3.64 11.87 -0.84
N VAL A 64 2.96 10.72 -0.82
CA VAL A 64 2.25 10.15 -1.98
C VAL A 64 0.77 10.49 -1.86
N GLN A 65 0.21 11.13 -2.88
CA GLN A 65 -1.23 11.32 -2.99
C GLN A 65 -1.84 10.14 -3.74
N LEU A 66 -2.51 9.25 -3.00
CA LEU A 66 -3.37 8.23 -3.57
C LEU A 66 -4.69 8.90 -3.99
N THR A 67 -4.76 9.35 -5.23
CA THR A 67 -6.02 9.79 -5.85
C THR A 67 -6.86 8.54 -6.13
N VAL A 68 -8.07 8.53 -5.59
CA VAL A 68 -9.06 7.45 -5.76
C VAL A 68 -9.79 7.65 -7.07
#